data_AF-A0AAN7J4H1-F1
#
_entry.id   AF-A0AAN7J4H1-F1
#
_cell.length_a   1.000
_cell.length_b   1.000
_cell.length_c   1.000
_cell.angle_alpha   90.00
_cell.angle_beta   90.00
_cell.angle_gamma   90.00
#
_symmetry.space_group_name_H-M   'P 1'
#
loop_
_entity.id
_entity.type
_entity.pdbx_description
1 polymer ?
#
loop_
_entity_poly.entity_id
_entity_poly.type
_entity_poly.pdbx_seq_one_letter_code
_entity_poly.pdbx_strand_id
1 'polypeptide(L)'
;MENFKYLFLQIACYILLLSLSHSYAHNKSHESTPPPAGFQAKVDFKGCFNKVYAFGDSDTDTGNAHNLGDLKSFISTLFSHAWSPYCSSENSKLSGYRLSNGRLVIDFLCEALNIPHLSAYKDSSANFSGGANFAIAGSTALPSNLFNHFNFGNPLMWKPNPESILTQIDWFHSFVGDRECQGKDEAACKSEPGNALFWIGEIGGNDYARLFASSIGLAIANKQFTEQAVNHICKLALGLLDKGAKFLVVQGLPPIGCLPLQLATSPSNDRDQNGCSASANLVIKGHNNLLQKRLDEIRIQYKDSMILYIDYYKAFTTILEKHTQYQFEEPFKACCGAGAGPFNYQPNLLCGAFGTSTCKNSSTHINFDGVHLTENMHLHLSDLFFNQGFCTPSFADLIKKKKGQY
;
A
#
# COMPACT_ATOMS: atom_id res chain seq x y z
N MET A 1 -11.65 11.30 -68.26
CA MET A 1 -12.07 9.93 -67.88
C MET A 1 -10.85 9.01 -67.69
N GLU A 2 -9.84 9.42 -66.92
CA GLU A 2 -8.67 8.58 -66.60
C GLU A 2 -8.45 8.34 -65.09
N ASN A 3 -9.10 9.13 -64.21
CA ASN A 3 -8.93 9.00 -62.75
C ASN A 3 -9.79 7.92 -62.07
N PHE A 4 -10.75 7.29 -62.75
CA PHE A 4 -11.56 6.20 -62.17
C PHE A 4 -10.91 4.81 -62.31
N LYS A 5 -9.91 4.66 -63.20
CA LYS A 5 -9.22 3.37 -63.41
C LYS A 5 -8.15 3.07 -62.35
N TYR A 6 -7.57 4.10 -61.72
CA TYR A 6 -6.55 3.94 -60.68
C TYR A 6 -7.14 3.60 -59.30
N LEU A 7 -8.36 4.04 -59.00
CA LEU A 7 -9.03 3.75 -57.73
C LEU A 7 -9.44 2.27 -57.62
N PHE A 8 -9.86 1.66 -58.73
CA PHE A 8 -10.19 0.23 -58.78
C PHE A 8 -8.94 -0.66 -58.68
N LEU A 9 -7.80 -0.23 -59.22
CA LEU A 9 -6.55 -0.99 -59.14
C LEU A 9 -5.96 -0.99 -57.71
N GLN A 10 -6.12 0.10 -56.96
CA GLN A 10 -5.67 0.18 -55.56
C GLN A 10 -6.54 -0.64 -54.59
N ILE A 11 -7.86 -0.70 -54.82
CA ILE A 11 -8.78 -1.50 -53.99
C ILE A 11 -8.59 -3.01 -54.25
N ALA A 12 -8.31 -3.41 -55.50
CA ALA A 12 -8.03 -4.80 -55.84
C ALA A 12 -6.71 -5.32 -55.21
N CYS A 13 -5.67 -4.48 -55.13
CA CYS A 13 -4.42 -4.85 -54.45
C CYS A 13 -4.58 -4.99 -52.92
N TYR A 14 -5.45 -4.22 -52.29
CA TYR A 14 -5.71 -4.32 -50.85
C TYR A 14 -6.49 -5.59 -50.48
N ILE A 15 -7.40 -6.06 -51.35
CA ILE A 15 -8.19 -7.28 -51.10
C ILE A 15 -7.34 -8.54 -51.32
N LEU A 16 -6.40 -8.53 -52.29
CA LEU A 16 -5.47 -9.65 -52.53
C LEU A 16 -4.42 -9.83 -51.43
N LEU A 17 -4.01 -8.75 -50.76
CA LEU A 17 -3.09 -8.80 -49.61
C LEU A 17 -3.76 -9.33 -48.33
N LEU A 18 -5.10 -9.27 -48.23
CA LEU A 18 -5.86 -9.83 -47.11
C LEU A 18 -6.22 -11.31 -47.30
N SER A 19 -6.04 -11.88 -48.49
CA SER A 19 -6.38 -13.28 -48.80
C SER A 19 -5.20 -14.26 -48.82
N LEU A 20 -3.96 -13.80 -48.57
CA LEU A 20 -2.74 -14.63 -48.63
C LEU A 20 -1.95 -14.70 -47.31
N SER A 21 -2.61 -14.62 -46.16
CA SER A 21 -2.02 -14.94 -44.86
C SER A 21 -2.68 -16.17 -44.24
N HIS A 22 -2.54 -17.32 -44.90
CA HIS A 22 -2.69 -18.60 -44.22
C HIS A 22 -1.44 -18.87 -43.37
N SER A 23 -1.61 -18.62 -42.06
CA SER A 23 -1.07 -19.37 -40.92
C SER A 23 0.35 -19.93 -40.98
N TYR A 24 1.23 -19.34 -40.16
CA TYR A 24 1.93 -20.12 -39.15
C TYR A 24 1.64 -19.50 -37.79
N ALA A 25 0.39 -19.65 -37.35
CA ALA A 25 0.09 -19.58 -35.93
C ALA A 25 0.80 -20.77 -35.30
N HIS A 26 1.97 -20.51 -34.72
CA HIS A 26 2.57 -21.43 -33.77
C HIS A 26 1.61 -21.46 -32.58
N ASN A 27 0.70 -22.42 -32.61
CA ASN A 27 -0.10 -22.84 -31.47
C ASN A 27 0.87 -23.49 -30.48
N LYS A 28 1.72 -22.67 -29.84
CA LYS A 28 2.21 -23.01 -28.52
C LYS A 28 1.00 -22.81 -27.65
N SER A 29 0.32 -23.92 -27.36
CA SER A 29 -0.34 -24.06 -26.08
C SER A 29 0.65 -23.50 -25.05
N HIS A 30 0.37 -22.30 -24.55
CA HIS A 30 0.94 -21.88 -23.29
C HIS A 30 0.46 -22.95 -22.33
N GLU A 31 1.33 -23.93 -22.05
CA GLU A 31 1.29 -24.61 -20.79
C GLU A 31 1.27 -23.48 -19.78
N SER A 32 0.09 -23.25 -19.21
CA SER A 32 -0.06 -22.45 -18.02
C SER A 32 0.92 -23.08 -17.04
N THR A 33 2.08 -22.46 -16.87
CA THR A 33 2.92 -22.74 -15.71
C THR A 33 1.97 -22.70 -14.52
N PRO A 34 1.89 -23.78 -13.73
CA PRO A 34 1.06 -23.78 -12.55
C PRO A 34 1.38 -22.50 -11.77
N PRO A 35 0.39 -21.87 -11.11
CA PRO A 35 0.69 -20.82 -10.15
C PRO A 35 1.85 -21.32 -9.28
N PRO A 36 2.86 -20.47 -8.97
CA PRO A 36 3.94 -20.87 -8.09
C PRO A 36 3.34 -21.63 -6.92
N ALA A 37 3.80 -22.88 -6.74
CA ALA A 37 3.17 -23.87 -5.87
C ALA A 37 2.72 -23.18 -4.59
N GLY A 38 1.41 -23.24 -4.31
CA GLY A 38 0.77 -22.43 -3.28
C GLY A 38 1.58 -22.41 -1.99
N PHE A 39 1.77 -21.19 -1.46
CA PHE A 39 2.16 -20.88 -0.09
C PHE A 39 2.52 -22.11 0.76
N GLN A 40 3.80 -22.44 0.86
CA GLN A 40 4.30 -23.30 1.92
C GLN A 40 5.02 -22.41 2.94
N ALA A 41 4.26 -21.87 3.89
CA ALA A 41 4.86 -21.21 5.04
C ALA A 41 5.82 -22.18 5.72
N LYS A 42 7.08 -21.77 5.87
CA LYS A 42 8.11 -22.55 6.58
C LYS A 42 7.83 -22.63 8.09
N VAL A 43 6.91 -21.81 8.60
CA VAL A 43 6.55 -21.68 10.02
C VAL A 43 5.04 -21.48 10.16
N ASP A 44 4.40 -22.23 11.07
CA ASP A 44 2.99 -22.02 11.41
C ASP A 44 2.82 -20.80 12.34
N PHE A 45 2.12 -19.79 11.82
CA PHE A 45 1.83 -18.51 12.47
C PHE A 45 0.54 -18.52 13.29
N LYS A 46 -0.29 -19.57 13.13
CA LYS A 46 -1.61 -19.66 13.72
C LYS A 46 -1.59 -19.51 15.24
N GLY A 47 -2.41 -18.60 15.76
CA GLY A 47 -2.59 -18.39 17.20
C GLY A 47 -1.36 -17.82 17.93
N CYS A 48 -0.32 -17.36 17.21
CA CYS A 48 0.85 -16.76 17.84
C CYS A 48 0.51 -15.39 18.46
N PHE A 49 -0.40 -14.67 17.81
CA PHE A 49 -0.96 -13.41 18.29
C PHE A 49 -2.48 -13.48 18.16
N ASN A 50 -3.17 -13.07 19.23
CA ASN A 50 -4.64 -13.01 19.25
C ASN A 50 -5.17 -11.59 19.01
N LYS A 51 -4.29 -10.58 19.11
CA LYS A 51 -4.62 -9.16 18.89
C LYS A 51 -3.55 -8.51 18.02
N VAL A 52 -3.99 -7.77 17.00
CA VAL A 52 -3.14 -6.90 16.19
C VAL A 52 -3.69 -5.47 16.23
N TYR A 53 -2.81 -4.51 16.49
CA TYR A 53 -3.13 -3.08 16.39
C TYR A 53 -2.36 -2.49 15.22
N ALA A 54 -3.08 -1.96 14.23
CA ALA A 54 -2.48 -1.47 12.99
C ALA A 54 -2.55 0.06 12.89
N PHE A 55 -1.49 0.66 12.36
CA PHE A 55 -1.31 2.08 12.08
C PHE A 55 -0.75 2.22 10.66
N GLY A 56 -0.88 3.38 10.02
CA GLY A 56 -0.36 3.61 8.67
C GLY A 56 -1.31 4.44 7.83
N ASP A 57 -1.21 4.33 6.52
CA ASP A 57 -2.07 5.06 5.58
C ASP A 57 -3.00 4.15 4.77
N SER A 58 -3.20 4.42 3.48
CA SER A 58 -4.15 3.71 2.62
C SER A 58 -3.79 2.26 2.36
N ASP A 59 -2.50 1.91 2.38
CA ASP A 59 -2.04 0.52 2.21
C ASP A 59 -2.33 -0.36 3.45
N THR A 60 -2.80 0.26 4.54
CA THR A 60 -3.20 -0.43 5.78
C THR A 60 -4.65 -0.12 6.19
N ASP A 61 -5.28 0.96 5.73
CA ASP A 61 -6.64 1.36 6.13
C ASP A 61 -7.71 0.34 5.67
N THR A 62 -8.58 -0.03 6.60
CA THR A 62 -9.68 -0.99 6.40
C THR A 62 -11.07 -0.34 6.43
N GLY A 63 -11.13 1.00 6.53
CA GLY A 63 -12.36 1.78 6.44
C GLY A 63 -12.45 3.02 7.34
N ASN A 64 -11.39 3.43 8.03
CA ASN A 64 -11.41 4.67 8.83
C ASN A 64 -11.64 5.89 7.93
N ALA A 65 -10.97 5.95 6.77
CA ALA A 65 -11.19 7.02 5.82
C ALA A 65 -12.66 7.10 5.36
N HIS A 66 -13.27 5.94 5.09
CA HIS A 66 -14.70 5.84 4.77
C HIS A 66 -15.58 6.38 5.91
N ASN A 67 -15.34 5.91 7.14
CA ASN A 67 -16.16 6.21 8.30
C ASN A 67 -16.01 7.65 8.82
N LEU A 68 -14.92 8.33 8.48
CA LEU A 68 -14.77 9.77 8.71
C LEU A 68 -15.71 10.63 7.84
N GLY A 69 -16.51 10.03 6.96
CA GLY A 69 -17.59 10.70 6.21
C GLY A 69 -17.12 11.46 4.97
N ASP A 70 -15.88 11.92 4.95
CA ASP A 70 -15.37 12.73 3.86
C ASP A 70 -15.05 11.91 2.59
N LEU A 71 -14.76 10.61 2.73
CA LEU A 71 -14.43 9.74 1.60
C LEU A 71 -15.74 9.38 0.92
N LYS A 72 -16.80 9.16 1.71
CA LYS A 72 -18.14 8.98 1.18
C LYS A 72 -18.61 10.22 0.42
N SER A 73 -18.30 11.43 0.88
CA SER A 73 -18.63 12.68 0.16
C SER A 73 -17.80 12.83 -1.13
N PHE A 74 -16.49 12.62 -1.06
CA PHE A 74 -15.58 12.67 -2.20
C PHE A 74 -15.89 11.59 -3.25
N ILE A 75 -16.11 10.35 -2.80
CA ILE A 75 -16.53 9.22 -3.63
C ILE A 75 -17.93 9.50 -4.20
N SER A 76 -18.91 9.90 -3.40
CA SER A 76 -20.26 10.16 -3.91
C SER A 76 -20.33 11.35 -4.89
N THR A 77 -19.39 12.30 -4.82
CA THR A 77 -19.36 13.48 -5.70
C THR A 77 -18.64 13.19 -7.02
N LEU A 78 -17.62 12.34 -7.01
CA LEU A 78 -16.85 12.00 -8.21
C LEU A 78 -17.37 10.75 -8.93
N PHE A 79 -18.01 9.81 -8.23
CA PHE A 79 -18.31 8.47 -8.74
C PHE A 79 -19.74 8.39 -9.27
N SER A 80 -19.93 7.63 -10.35
CA SER A 80 -21.28 7.21 -10.75
C SER A 80 -21.88 6.35 -9.64
N HIS A 81 -23.12 6.64 -9.21
CA HIS A 81 -23.85 5.99 -8.10
C HIS A 81 -23.99 4.44 -8.16
N ALA A 82 -23.37 3.75 -9.12
CA ALA A 82 -23.62 2.34 -9.43
C ALA A 82 -22.45 1.37 -9.16
N TRP A 83 -21.21 1.81 -8.96
CA TRP A 83 -20.08 0.88 -8.82
C TRP A 83 -18.90 1.47 -8.02
N SER A 84 -18.59 0.90 -6.86
CA SER A 84 -17.27 1.08 -6.25
C SER A 84 -16.35 0.00 -6.84
N PRO A 85 -15.32 0.36 -7.64
CA PRO A 85 -14.39 -0.61 -8.21
C PRO A 85 -13.46 -1.22 -7.14
N TYR A 86 -13.34 -0.56 -5.98
CA TYR A 86 -12.65 -1.05 -4.79
C TYR A 86 -13.43 -2.21 -4.13
N CYS A 87 -12.73 -3.28 -3.77
CA CYS A 87 -13.29 -4.56 -3.28
C CYS A 87 -14.27 -5.27 -4.25
N SER A 88 -13.92 -5.35 -5.54
CA SER A 88 -14.70 -6.04 -6.57
C SER A 88 -14.55 -7.57 -6.57
N SER A 89 -13.77 -8.18 -5.67
CA SER A 89 -13.70 -9.64 -5.57
C SER A 89 -15.01 -10.20 -5.02
N GLU A 90 -15.73 -10.98 -5.82
CA GLU A 90 -17.07 -11.54 -5.55
C GLU A 90 -17.16 -12.45 -4.30
N ASN A 91 -16.03 -12.78 -3.66
CA ASN A 91 -15.94 -13.74 -2.55
C ASN A 91 -15.45 -13.17 -1.20
N SER A 92 -15.23 -11.86 -1.07
CA SER A 92 -14.73 -11.31 0.20
C SER A 92 -15.89 -10.89 1.12
N LYS A 93 -15.93 -11.43 2.35
CA LYS A 93 -16.75 -10.89 3.46
C LYS A 93 -16.16 -9.58 4.03
N LEU A 94 -15.25 -8.93 3.29
CA LEU A 94 -14.53 -7.75 3.72
C LEU A 94 -15.38 -6.51 3.48
N SER A 95 -15.19 -5.51 4.35
CA SER A 95 -15.73 -4.17 4.11
C SER A 95 -15.20 -3.63 2.77
N GLY A 96 -16.07 -3.04 1.95
CA GLY A 96 -15.76 -2.50 0.62
C GLY A 96 -14.91 -1.22 0.61
N TYR A 97 -14.08 -1.01 1.63
CA TYR A 97 -13.45 0.28 1.93
C TYR A 97 -11.92 0.25 1.87
N ARG A 98 -11.32 -0.88 1.48
CA ARG A 98 -9.88 -0.96 1.19
C ARG A 98 -9.61 -0.29 -0.13
N LEU A 99 -8.57 0.53 -0.22
CA LEU A 99 -8.17 1.15 -1.48
C LEU A 99 -7.40 0.16 -2.36
N SER A 100 -8.02 -0.98 -2.64
CA SER A 100 -7.52 -2.03 -3.53
C SER A 100 -8.72 -2.78 -4.14
N ASN A 101 -8.50 -3.71 -5.07
CA ASN A 101 -9.56 -4.60 -5.55
C ASN A 101 -9.88 -5.75 -4.58
N GLY A 102 -9.16 -5.87 -3.46
CA GLY A 102 -9.36 -6.93 -2.47
C GLY A 102 -8.54 -6.71 -1.19
N ARG A 103 -7.92 -7.78 -0.69
CA ARG A 103 -7.12 -7.78 0.54
C ARG A 103 -5.85 -6.95 0.45
N LEU A 104 -5.53 -6.30 1.56
CA LEU A 104 -4.26 -5.65 1.85
C LEU A 104 -3.31 -6.63 2.57
N VAL A 105 -2.03 -6.27 2.71
CA VAL A 105 -1.04 -7.06 3.47
C VAL A 105 -1.51 -7.34 4.90
N ILE A 106 -2.17 -6.37 5.54
CA ILE A 106 -2.69 -6.53 6.91
C ILE A 106 -3.79 -7.60 7.01
N ASP A 107 -4.53 -7.86 5.93
CA ASP A 107 -5.55 -8.92 5.91
C ASP A 107 -4.91 -10.30 5.79
N PHE A 108 -3.91 -10.43 4.92
CA PHE A 108 -3.11 -11.66 4.81
C PHE A 108 -2.40 -11.98 6.12
N LEU A 109 -1.96 -10.97 6.88
CA LEU A 109 -1.44 -11.16 8.23
C LEU A 109 -2.51 -11.75 9.17
N CYS A 110 -3.72 -11.21 9.17
CA CYS A 110 -4.80 -11.72 10.03
C CYS A 110 -5.17 -13.17 9.68
N GLU A 111 -5.21 -13.50 8.39
CA GLU A 111 -5.43 -14.86 7.90
C GLU A 111 -4.33 -15.81 8.37
N ALA A 112 -3.06 -15.39 8.24
CA ALA A 112 -1.91 -16.16 8.69
C ALA A 112 -1.93 -16.41 10.22
N LEU A 113 -2.36 -15.43 11.01
CA LEU A 113 -2.51 -15.55 12.46
C LEU A 113 -3.78 -16.30 12.87
N ASN A 114 -4.73 -16.50 11.94
CA ASN A 114 -6.07 -17.04 12.15
C ASN A 114 -6.87 -16.22 13.17
N ILE A 115 -6.89 -14.90 12.98
CA ILE A 115 -7.75 -13.95 13.71
C ILE A 115 -8.72 -13.27 12.74
N PRO A 116 -9.84 -12.68 13.22
CA PRO A 116 -10.70 -11.85 12.37
C PRO A 116 -9.90 -10.73 11.72
N HIS A 117 -10.23 -10.38 10.47
CA HIS A 117 -9.69 -9.18 9.83
C HIS A 117 -9.95 -7.95 10.68
N LEU A 118 -8.99 -7.02 10.71
CA LEU A 118 -9.08 -5.86 11.57
C LEU A 118 -10.21 -4.92 11.15
N SER A 119 -11.01 -4.53 12.12
CA SER A 119 -12.02 -3.50 11.95
C SER A 119 -11.41 -2.11 12.06
N ALA A 120 -11.91 -1.17 11.26
CA ALA A 120 -11.59 0.24 11.38
C ALA A 120 -12.04 0.77 12.76
N TYR A 121 -11.15 1.49 13.47
CA TYR A 121 -11.45 2.08 14.77
C TYR A 121 -12.71 2.97 14.76
N LYS A 122 -12.95 3.69 13.65
CA LYS A 122 -14.13 4.57 13.49
C LYS A 122 -15.43 3.84 13.18
N ASP A 123 -15.43 2.52 13.03
CA ASP A 123 -16.67 1.75 12.96
C ASP A 123 -17.25 1.57 14.37
N SER A 124 -18.37 2.24 14.64
CA SER A 124 -19.04 2.18 15.95
C SER A 124 -19.69 0.82 16.25
N SER A 125 -19.94 0.01 15.22
CA SER A 125 -20.56 -1.32 15.31
C SER A 125 -19.54 -2.46 15.33
N ALA A 126 -18.26 -2.14 15.18
CA ALA A 126 -17.21 -3.14 15.02
C ALA A 126 -16.93 -3.96 16.28
N ASN A 127 -16.54 -5.21 16.04
CA ASN A 127 -15.93 -6.08 17.02
C ASN A 127 -14.40 -5.95 16.93
N PHE A 128 -13.76 -5.63 18.06
CA PHE A 128 -12.30 -5.44 18.17
C PHE A 128 -11.60 -6.59 18.92
N SER A 129 -12.22 -7.76 19.00
CA SER A 129 -11.63 -8.95 19.66
C SER A 129 -10.29 -9.40 19.07
N GLY A 130 -10.10 -9.24 17.76
CA GLY A 130 -8.82 -9.46 17.06
C GLY A 130 -7.88 -8.25 17.08
N GLY A 131 -8.25 -7.18 17.77
CA GLY A 131 -7.60 -5.88 17.74
C GLY A 131 -8.29 -4.88 16.80
N ALA A 132 -7.61 -3.78 16.49
CA ALA A 132 -8.18 -2.62 15.81
C ALA A 132 -7.21 -2.01 14.80
N ASN A 133 -7.76 -1.42 13.75
CA ASN A 133 -7.01 -0.69 12.74
C ASN A 133 -7.23 0.83 12.91
N PHE A 134 -6.15 1.56 13.13
CA PHE A 134 -6.08 3.01 13.28
C PHE A 134 -5.52 3.72 12.04
N ALA A 135 -5.09 2.98 11.02
CA ALA A 135 -4.59 3.54 9.77
C ALA A 135 -5.69 4.35 9.06
N ILE A 136 -5.29 5.41 8.35
CA ILE A 136 -6.22 6.33 7.67
C ILE A 136 -5.70 6.59 6.26
N ALA A 137 -6.52 6.34 5.24
CA ALA A 137 -6.13 6.62 3.87
C ALA A 137 -5.73 8.10 3.66
N GLY A 138 -4.58 8.31 3.04
CA GLY A 138 -4.00 9.65 2.85
C GLY A 138 -3.32 10.23 4.09
N SER A 139 -3.10 9.44 5.14
CA SER A 139 -2.45 9.94 6.35
C SER A 139 -0.98 10.30 6.12
N THR A 140 -0.54 11.36 6.77
CA THR A 140 0.85 11.82 6.73
C THR A 140 1.61 11.47 8.01
N ALA A 141 2.92 11.27 7.90
CA ALA A 141 3.79 11.19 9.08
C ALA A 141 3.85 12.55 9.79
N LEU A 142 3.84 13.64 9.02
CA LEU A 142 3.90 15.01 9.51
C LEU A 142 2.51 15.59 9.80
N PRO A 143 2.40 16.55 10.73
CA PRO A 143 1.15 17.24 10.99
C PRO A 143 0.71 18.14 9.82
N SER A 144 -0.60 18.30 9.67
CA SER A 144 -1.24 19.07 8.58
C SER A 144 -0.84 20.55 8.52
N ASN A 145 -0.48 21.14 9.67
CA ASN A 145 -0.04 22.53 9.76
C ASN A 145 1.19 22.84 8.90
N LEU A 146 2.10 21.87 8.71
CA LEU A 146 3.27 22.04 7.86
C LEU A 146 2.85 22.24 6.40
N PHE A 147 1.93 21.42 5.90
CA PHE A 147 1.46 21.49 4.51
C PHE A 147 0.62 22.74 4.24
N ASN A 148 -0.16 23.18 5.24
CA ASN A 148 -0.91 24.44 5.18
C ASN A 148 0.00 25.65 5.14
N HIS A 149 1.09 25.63 5.91
CA HIS A 149 2.07 26.73 5.93
C HIS A 149 2.70 26.97 4.56
N PHE A 150 2.94 25.92 3.79
CA PHE A 150 3.53 26.00 2.46
C PHE A 150 2.52 26.01 1.31
N ASN A 151 1.21 26.04 1.61
CA ASN A 151 0.11 25.95 0.64
C ASN A 151 0.26 24.76 -0.34
N PHE A 152 0.76 23.62 0.16
CA PHE A 152 0.80 22.37 -0.61
C PHE A 152 -0.59 21.73 -0.66
N GLY A 153 -1.51 22.40 -1.36
CA GLY A 153 -2.74 21.77 -1.82
C GLY A 153 -2.37 20.59 -2.73
N ASN A 154 -2.98 19.43 -2.49
CA ASN A 154 -2.81 18.28 -3.35
C ASN A 154 -4.19 17.88 -3.89
N PRO A 155 -4.44 18.02 -5.21
CA PRO A 155 -5.74 17.68 -5.80
C PRO A 155 -6.02 16.16 -5.80
N LEU A 156 -5.04 15.35 -5.41
CA LEU A 156 -5.19 13.90 -5.23
C LEU A 156 -5.64 13.53 -3.81
N MET A 157 -5.67 14.51 -2.92
CA MET A 157 -6.09 14.32 -1.55
C MET A 157 -7.53 14.79 -1.41
N TRP A 158 -8.40 13.84 -1.06
CA TRP A 158 -9.79 14.04 -0.68
C TRP A 158 -10.00 15.07 0.45
N LYS A 159 -8.96 15.43 1.22
CA LYS A 159 -8.96 16.53 2.19
C LYS A 159 -7.80 17.51 1.99
N PRO A 160 -8.04 18.82 2.14
CA PRO A 160 -6.97 19.82 2.21
C PRO A 160 -6.00 19.51 3.37
N ASN A 161 -6.56 19.19 4.54
CA ASN A 161 -5.83 18.84 5.76
C ASN A 161 -5.81 17.32 5.94
N PRO A 162 -4.67 16.64 5.77
CA PRO A 162 -4.57 15.22 6.07
C PRO A 162 -4.66 14.97 7.58
N GLU A 163 -5.29 13.87 7.95
CA GLU A 163 -5.05 13.30 9.27
C GLU A 163 -3.62 12.76 9.33
N SER A 164 -2.98 12.79 10.49
CA SER A 164 -1.58 12.36 10.60
C SER A 164 -1.44 11.14 11.52
N ILE A 165 -0.24 10.58 11.57
CA ILE A 165 0.11 9.56 12.56
C ILE A 165 -0.18 10.01 14.00
N LEU A 166 -0.16 11.32 14.29
CA LEU A 166 -0.56 11.86 15.60
C LEU A 166 -2.04 11.61 15.90
N THR A 167 -2.92 11.76 14.91
CA THR A 167 -4.35 11.44 15.03
C THR A 167 -4.53 9.95 15.40
N GLN A 168 -3.74 9.07 14.78
CA GLN A 168 -3.81 7.63 15.04
C GLN A 168 -3.29 7.27 16.44
N ILE A 169 -2.26 7.96 16.94
CA ILE A 169 -1.79 7.85 18.33
C ILE A 169 -2.91 8.24 19.30
N ASP A 170 -3.57 9.37 19.07
CA ASP A 170 -4.66 9.85 19.93
C ASP A 170 -5.83 8.85 19.94
N TRP A 171 -6.19 8.31 18.77
CA TRP A 171 -7.21 7.28 18.66
C TRP A 171 -6.85 6.00 19.40
N PHE A 172 -5.60 5.55 19.31
CA PHE A 172 -5.15 4.39 20.07
C PHE A 172 -5.18 4.64 21.57
N HIS A 173 -4.76 5.82 22.04
CA HIS A 173 -4.87 6.17 23.46
C HIS A 173 -6.31 6.15 23.96
N SER A 174 -7.25 6.74 23.20
CA SER A 174 -8.68 6.67 23.53
C SER A 174 -9.17 5.22 23.52
N PHE A 175 -8.85 4.43 22.50
CA PHE A 175 -9.26 3.04 22.41
C PHE A 175 -8.77 2.20 23.61
N VAL A 176 -7.52 2.39 24.00
CA VAL A 176 -6.95 1.66 25.15
C VAL A 176 -7.67 2.05 26.44
N GLY A 177 -7.90 3.35 26.68
CA GLY A 177 -8.60 3.82 27.88
C GLY A 177 -10.07 3.40 27.93
N ASP A 178 -10.79 3.58 26.83
CA ASP A 178 -12.24 3.42 26.77
C ASP A 178 -12.68 1.97 26.63
N ARG A 179 -11.82 1.09 26.08
CA ARG A 179 -12.18 -0.30 25.78
C ARG A 179 -11.23 -1.33 26.40
N GLU A 180 -9.93 -1.25 26.12
CA GLU A 180 -9.01 -2.32 26.54
C GLU A 180 -8.74 -2.34 28.04
N CYS A 181 -8.71 -1.17 28.66
CA CYS A 181 -8.43 -0.99 30.09
C CYS A 181 -9.67 -0.65 30.91
N GLN A 182 -10.85 -0.64 30.30
CA GLN A 182 -12.10 -0.38 31.00
C GLN A 182 -12.33 -1.42 32.10
N GLY A 183 -12.38 -0.98 33.36
CA GLY A 183 -12.57 -1.84 34.52
C GLY A 183 -11.35 -2.68 34.92
N LYS A 184 -10.18 -2.46 34.30
CA LYS A 184 -8.91 -3.11 34.68
C LYS A 184 -8.10 -2.19 35.61
N ASP A 185 -7.33 -2.78 36.52
CA ASP A 185 -6.31 -2.03 37.26
C ASP A 185 -5.12 -1.68 36.36
N GLU A 186 -4.22 -0.82 36.85
CA GLU A 186 -3.07 -0.34 36.09
C GLU A 186 -2.11 -1.48 35.66
N ALA A 187 -1.94 -2.51 36.50
CA ALA A 187 -1.05 -3.62 36.20
C ALA A 187 -1.63 -4.53 35.10
N ALA A 188 -2.91 -4.85 35.20
CA ALA A 188 -3.65 -5.61 34.19
C ALA A 188 -3.69 -4.84 32.86
N CYS A 189 -3.98 -3.54 32.89
CA CYS A 189 -3.97 -2.68 31.70
C CYS A 189 -2.59 -2.64 31.02
N LYS A 190 -1.50 -2.50 31.78
CA LYS A 190 -0.12 -2.50 31.23
C LYS A 190 0.33 -3.85 30.68
N SER A 191 -0.29 -4.95 31.08
CA SER A 191 0.09 -6.30 30.61
C SER A 191 -0.46 -6.65 29.22
N GLU A 192 -1.56 -6.02 28.79
CA GLU A 192 -2.22 -6.29 27.50
C GLU A 192 -1.35 -5.99 26.28
N PRO A 193 -0.67 -4.82 26.19
CA PRO A 193 0.20 -4.51 25.05
C PRO A 193 1.36 -5.51 24.88
N GLY A 194 1.81 -6.14 25.96
CA GLY A 194 2.95 -7.05 25.92
C GLY A 194 2.73 -8.33 25.11
N ASN A 195 1.47 -8.67 24.79
CA ASN A 195 1.11 -9.87 24.03
C ASN A 195 0.51 -9.59 22.65
N ALA A 196 0.22 -8.33 22.32
CA ALA A 196 -0.31 -7.93 21.02
C ALA A 196 0.82 -7.70 20.01
N LEU A 197 0.50 -7.83 18.72
CA LEU A 197 1.37 -7.41 17.63
C LEU A 197 0.98 -5.99 17.19
N PHE A 198 1.95 -5.09 17.15
CA PHE A 198 1.76 -3.73 16.66
C PHE A 198 2.31 -3.63 15.24
N TRP A 199 1.42 -3.37 14.29
CA TRP A 199 1.77 -3.16 12.89
C TRP A 199 1.79 -1.67 12.59
N ILE A 200 2.98 -1.10 12.40
CA ILE A 200 3.17 0.24 11.86
C ILE A 200 3.39 0.07 10.36
N GLY A 201 2.30 0.17 9.60
CA GLY A 201 2.31 0.12 8.14
C GLY A 201 3.04 1.32 7.54
N GLU A 202 3.09 1.35 6.21
CA GLU A 202 3.74 2.46 5.51
C GLU A 202 3.07 3.79 5.90
N ILE A 203 3.91 4.78 6.18
CA ILE A 203 3.49 6.12 6.55
C ILE A 203 4.63 7.08 6.18
N GLY A 204 4.29 8.20 5.56
CA GLY A 204 5.28 9.11 4.96
C GLY A 204 5.17 9.20 3.45
N GLY A 205 4.59 8.20 2.76
CA GLY A 205 4.42 8.24 1.31
C GLY A 205 3.61 9.45 0.85
N ASN A 206 2.53 9.75 1.56
CA ASN A 206 1.70 10.93 1.35
C ASN A 206 2.45 12.25 1.56
N ASP A 207 3.40 12.31 2.50
CA ASP A 207 4.24 13.47 2.77
C ASP A 207 5.10 13.80 1.54
N TYR A 208 5.75 12.78 0.97
CA TYR A 208 6.57 12.93 -0.23
C TYR A 208 5.75 13.18 -1.49
N ALA A 209 4.61 12.50 -1.66
CA ALA A 209 3.71 12.74 -2.80
C ALA A 209 3.25 14.20 -2.85
N ARG A 210 2.97 14.82 -1.70
CA ARG A 210 2.65 16.25 -1.60
C ARG A 210 3.83 17.15 -1.99
N LEU A 211 5.05 16.77 -1.65
CA LEU A 211 6.25 17.49 -2.06
C LEU A 211 6.52 17.36 -3.56
N PHE A 212 6.40 16.16 -4.14
CA PHE A 212 6.66 15.96 -5.57
C PHE A 212 5.65 16.68 -6.47
N ALA A 213 4.42 16.90 -5.98
CA ALA A 213 3.42 17.72 -6.66
C ALA A 213 3.71 19.24 -6.63
N SER A 214 4.74 19.68 -5.90
CA SER A 214 5.07 21.10 -5.71
C SER A 214 6.33 21.51 -6.48
N SER A 215 6.27 22.66 -7.16
CA SER A 215 7.39 23.24 -7.91
C SER A 215 8.61 23.60 -7.04
N ILE A 216 8.41 23.80 -5.74
CA ILE A 216 9.47 24.03 -4.74
C ILE A 216 9.70 22.81 -3.84
N GLY A 217 8.90 21.76 -3.98
CA GLY A 217 8.86 20.64 -3.04
C GLY A 217 10.13 19.79 -3.06
N LEU A 218 10.78 19.61 -4.22
CA LEU A 218 12.09 18.94 -4.29
C LEU A 218 13.21 19.74 -3.60
N ALA A 219 13.12 21.08 -3.59
CA ALA A 219 14.06 21.92 -2.84
C ALA A 219 13.82 21.84 -1.31
N ILE A 220 12.59 21.51 -0.90
CA ILE A 220 12.16 21.35 0.50
C ILE A 220 12.25 19.90 0.98
N ALA A 221 12.29 18.92 0.07
CA ALA A 221 12.56 17.49 0.30
C ALA A 221 14.02 17.25 0.73
N ASN A 222 14.48 18.07 1.66
CA ASN A 222 15.82 18.04 2.20
C ASN A 222 15.87 17.09 3.40
N LYS A 223 17.09 16.95 3.93
CA LYS A 223 17.37 16.12 5.10
C LYS A 223 16.43 16.40 6.28
N GLN A 224 16.11 17.66 6.56
CA GLN A 224 15.29 18.05 7.71
C GLN A 224 13.83 17.60 7.56
N PHE A 225 13.26 17.63 6.35
CA PHE A 225 11.92 17.09 6.11
C PHE A 225 11.88 15.59 6.40
N THR A 226 12.85 14.85 5.83
CA THR A 226 12.96 13.39 6.03
C THR A 226 13.18 13.03 7.49
N GLU A 227 14.03 13.78 8.20
CA GLU A 227 14.24 13.61 9.64
C GLU A 227 12.95 13.81 10.43
N GLN A 228 12.16 14.85 10.13
CA GLN A 228 10.90 15.08 10.82
C GLN A 228 9.89 13.96 10.57
N ALA A 229 9.76 13.47 9.33
CA ALA A 229 8.85 12.38 8.99
C ALA A 229 9.22 11.11 9.76
N VAL A 230 10.50 10.69 9.69
CA VAL A 230 10.99 9.50 10.42
C VAL A 230 10.85 9.67 11.93
N ASN A 231 11.09 10.86 12.48
CA ASN A 231 10.94 11.11 13.92
C ASN A 231 9.50 10.91 14.40
N HIS A 232 8.49 11.24 13.61
CA HIS A 232 7.09 11.01 13.98
C HIS A 232 6.72 9.51 13.98
N ILE A 233 7.27 8.73 13.06
CA ILE A 233 7.15 7.27 13.05
C ILE A 233 7.80 6.69 14.31
N CYS A 234 9.01 7.14 14.63
CA CYS A 234 9.73 6.73 15.84
C CYS A 234 8.99 7.14 17.11
N LYS A 235 8.31 8.29 17.12
CA LYS A 235 7.49 8.74 18.25
C LYS A 235 6.33 7.79 18.52
N LEU A 236 5.64 7.30 17.48
CA LEU A 236 4.63 6.24 17.65
C LEU A 236 5.27 4.98 18.23
N ALA A 237 6.34 4.48 17.62
CA ALA A 237 7.02 3.26 18.07
C ALA A 237 7.46 3.35 19.55
N LEU A 238 8.11 4.45 19.93
CA LEU A 238 8.54 4.69 21.31
C LEU A 238 7.35 4.77 22.27
N GLY A 239 6.29 5.49 21.89
CA GLY A 239 5.08 5.58 22.71
C GLY A 239 4.43 4.21 22.96
N LEU A 240 4.40 3.33 21.95
CA LEU A 240 3.91 1.97 22.10
C LEU A 240 4.79 1.14 23.04
N LEU A 241 6.12 1.21 22.87
CA LEU A 241 7.09 0.51 23.71
C LEU A 241 7.02 0.97 25.18
N ASP A 242 6.91 2.28 25.41
CA ASP A 242 6.75 2.87 26.75
C ASP A 242 5.45 2.45 27.44
N LYS A 243 4.42 2.10 26.66
CA LYS A 243 3.17 1.52 27.14
C LYS A 243 3.21 -0.01 27.29
N GLY A 244 4.37 -0.63 27.10
CA GLY A 244 4.59 -2.06 27.34
C GLY A 244 4.41 -2.95 26.11
N ALA A 245 4.29 -2.38 24.91
CA ALA A 245 4.35 -3.17 23.68
C ALA A 245 5.70 -3.88 23.57
N LYS A 246 5.69 -5.15 23.13
CA LYS A 246 6.91 -5.96 22.97
C LYS A 246 7.18 -6.41 21.54
N PHE A 247 6.17 -6.35 20.68
CA PHE A 247 6.24 -6.92 19.33
C PHE A 247 5.78 -5.88 18.32
N LEU A 248 6.73 -5.23 17.66
CA LEU A 248 6.49 -4.18 16.69
C LEU A 248 6.97 -4.65 15.32
N VAL A 249 6.18 -4.35 14.29
CA VAL A 249 6.55 -4.47 12.88
C VAL A 249 6.44 -3.08 12.28
N VAL A 250 7.51 -2.59 11.69
CA VAL A 250 7.59 -1.25 11.09
C VAL A 250 7.89 -1.40 9.60
N GLN A 251 6.96 -0.96 8.76
CA GLN A 251 7.07 -1.05 7.32
C GLN A 251 7.80 0.17 6.75
N GLY A 252 8.84 -0.06 5.94
CA GLY A 252 9.45 0.99 5.13
C GLY A 252 8.52 1.43 3.99
N LEU A 253 8.90 2.49 3.28
CA LEU A 253 8.16 2.97 2.12
C LEU A 253 8.45 2.12 0.86
N PRO A 254 7.46 1.87 0.00
CA PRO A 254 7.67 1.26 -1.32
C PRO A 254 8.40 2.23 -2.27
N PRO A 255 8.89 1.80 -3.45
CA PRO A 255 9.47 2.69 -4.44
C PRO A 255 8.38 3.56 -5.09
N ILE A 256 7.97 4.64 -4.43
CA ILE A 256 6.89 5.55 -4.90
C ILE A 256 7.16 6.08 -6.32
N GLY A 257 8.43 6.19 -6.73
CA GLY A 257 8.83 6.53 -8.09
C GLY A 257 8.32 5.58 -9.17
N CYS A 258 7.93 4.36 -8.81
CA CYS A 258 7.39 3.34 -9.70
C CYS A 258 5.87 3.37 -9.83
N LEU A 259 5.18 4.19 -9.03
CA LEU A 259 3.72 4.27 -9.08
C LEU A 259 3.27 5.05 -10.32
N PRO A 260 2.13 4.68 -10.94
CA PRO A 260 1.61 5.36 -12.13
C PRO A 260 1.49 6.87 -11.96
N LEU A 261 1.06 7.31 -10.77
CA LEU A 261 1.01 8.72 -10.36
C LEU A 261 2.33 9.44 -10.62
N GLN A 262 3.41 8.92 -10.03
CA GLN A 262 4.72 9.55 -10.06
C GLN A 262 5.34 9.47 -11.45
N LEU A 263 5.08 8.37 -12.18
CA LEU A 263 5.58 8.21 -13.55
C LEU A 263 4.93 9.17 -14.53
N ALA A 264 3.64 9.44 -14.37
CA ALA A 264 2.89 10.36 -15.22
C ALA A 264 3.25 11.84 -14.98
N THR A 265 3.70 12.19 -13.76
CA THR A 265 4.02 13.58 -13.39
C THR A 265 5.52 13.88 -13.44
N SER A 266 6.39 12.87 -13.43
CA SER A 266 7.83 13.06 -13.51
C SER A 266 8.29 13.31 -14.95
N PRO A 267 9.33 14.14 -15.17
CA PRO A 267 9.98 14.31 -16.48
C PRO A 267 10.32 12.96 -17.11
N SER A 268 10.15 12.82 -18.43
CA SER A 268 10.39 11.54 -19.12
C SER A 268 11.84 11.07 -19.08
N ASN A 269 12.79 11.98 -18.86
CA ASN A 269 14.21 11.69 -18.69
C ASN A 269 14.61 11.37 -17.24
N ASP A 270 13.72 11.56 -16.26
CA ASP A 270 13.94 11.16 -14.87
C ASP A 270 13.56 9.69 -14.71
N ARG A 271 14.44 8.78 -15.15
CA ARG A 271 14.21 7.34 -15.11
C ARG A 271 15.42 6.60 -14.55
N ASP A 272 15.19 5.71 -13.58
CA ASP A 272 16.18 4.76 -13.10
C ASP A 272 16.23 3.51 -14.00
N GLN A 273 17.10 2.56 -13.66
CA GLN A 273 17.30 1.32 -14.40
C GLN A 273 16.04 0.44 -14.52
N ASN A 274 15.06 0.62 -13.63
CA ASN A 274 13.80 -0.10 -13.63
C ASN A 274 12.69 0.70 -14.32
N GLY A 275 13.00 1.86 -14.91
CA GLY A 275 12.02 2.74 -15.55
C GLY A 275 11.16 3.54 -14.56
N CYS A 276 11.56 3.60 -13.29
CA CYS A 276 10.88 4.39 -12.25
C CYS A 276 11.45 5.81 -12.17
N SER A 277 10.75 6.78 -11.57
CA SER A 277 11.34 8.11 -11.28
C SER A 277 12.56 7.99 -10.37
N ALA A 278 13.74 8.33 -10.90
CA ALA A 278 15.00 8.20 -10.18
C ALA A 278 15.08 9.21 -9.03
N SER A 279 14.65 10.45 -9.27
CA SER A 279 14.64 11.51 -8.26
C SER A 279 13.71 11.19 -7.09
N ALA A 280 12.50 10.69 -7.35
CA ALA A 280 11.58 10.30 -6.29
C ALA A 280 12.12 9.12 -5.48
N ASN A 281 12.60 8.06 -6.16
CA ASN A 281 13.15 6.88 -5.51
C ASN A 281 14.42 7.18 -4.68
N LEU A 282 15.21 8.19 -5.05
CA LEU A 282 16.36 8.62 -4.27
C LEU A 282 15.94 9.15 -2.88
N VAL A 283 14.89 9.97 -2.82
CA VAL A 283 14.36 10.51 -1.56
C VAL A 283 13.79 9.39 -0.68
N ILE A 284 13.05 8.46 -1.28
CA ILE A 284 12.48 7.30 -0.57
C ILE A 284 13.57 6.40 0.02
N LYS A 285 14.64 6.13 -0.73
CA LYS A 285 15.81 5.39 -0.19
C LYS A 285 16.41 6.12 1.00
N GLY A 286 16.51 7.45 0.94
CA GLY A 286 16.96 8.28 2.05
C GLY A 286 16.11 8.12 3.30
N HIS A 287 14.78 8.14 3.16
CA HIS A 287 13.83 7.89 4.25
C HIS A 287 14.05 6.50 4.87
N ASN A 288 14.04 5.45 4.04
CA ASN A 288 14.15 4.07 4.50
C ASN A 288 15.49 3.79 5.21
N ASN A 289 16.59 4.37 4.72
CA ASN A 289 17.89 4.26 5.36
C ASN A 289 17.90 4.93 6.74
N LEU A 290 17.30 6.11 6.85
CA LEU A 290 17.21 6.82 8.12
C LEU A 290 16.31 6.08 9.12
N LEU A 291 15.15 5.58 8.67
CA LEU A 291 14.24 4.81 9.50
C LEU A 291 14.91 3.56 10.07
N GLN A 292 15.61 2.78 9.23
CA GLN A 292 16.35 1.60 9.71
C GLN A 292 17.38 1.95 10.79
N LYS A 293 18.17 3.01 10.58
CA LYS A 293 19.14 3.48 11.58
C LYS A 293 18.46 3.85 12.91
N ARG A 294 17.32 4.55 12.87
CA ARG A 294 16.57 4.88 14.09
C ARG A 294 16.01 3.64 14.79
N LEU A 295 15.51 2.67 14.03
CA LEU A 295 15.03 1.41 14.60
C LEU A 295 16.17 0.62 15.27
N ASP A 296 17.39 0.65 14.72
CA ASP A 296 18.56 0.05 15.37
C ASP A 296 18.89 0.74 16.71
N GLU A 297 18.83 2.07 16.76
CA GLU A 297 18.98 2.84 18.00
C GLU A 297 17.90 2.48 19.05
N ILE A 298 16.66 2.25 18.61
CA ILE A 298 15.54 1.85 19.47
C ILE A 298 15.73 0.40 19.97
N ARG A 299 16.15 -0.54 19.11
CA ARG A 299 16.42 -1.94 19.50
C ARG A 299 17.48 -2.06 20.59
N ILE A 300 18.49 -1.19 20.58
CA ILE A 300 19.52 -1.14 21.63
C ILE A 300 18.92 -0.73 22.98
N GLN A 301 17.95 0.18 22.98
CA GLN A 301 17.28 0.68 24.19
C GLN A 301 16.24 -0.31 24.73
N TYR A 302 15.47 -0.96 23.84
CA TYR A 302 14.37 -1.86 24.20
C TYR A 302 14.71 -3.33 23.91
N LYS A 303 15.74 -3.87 24.57
CA LYS A 303 16.29 -5.22 24.33
C LYS A 303 15.30 -6.37 24.55
N ASP A 304 14.31 -6.15 25.40
CA ASP A 304 13.27 -7.15 25.70
C ASP A 304 12.17 -7.19 24.62
N SER A 305 12.16 -6.20 23.72
CA SER A 305 11.22 -6.12 22.61
C SER A 305 11.79 -6.73 21.34
N MET A 306 10.90 -7.06 20.41
CA MET A 306 11.19 -7.53 19.07
C MET A 306 10.61 -6.51 18.09
N ILE A 307 11.48 -5.77 17.41
CA ILE A 307 11.12 -4.68 16.50
C ILE A 307 11.61 -5.06 15.11
N LEU A 308 10.69 -5.38 14.20
CA LEU A 308 10.99 -5.78 12.83
C LEU A 308 10.94 -4.56 11.92
N TYR A 309 11.84 -4.52 10.94
CA TYR A 309 11.74 -3.63 9.79
C TYR A 309 11.36 -4.45 8.56
N ILE A 310 10.30 -4.05 7.85
CA ILE A 310 9.95 -4.61 6.54
C ILE A 310 10.61 -3.79 5.44
N ASP A 311 11.44 -4.43 4.63
CA ASP A 311 12.06 -3.83 3.45
C ASP A 311 11.08 -3.85 2.27
N TYR A 312 10.03 -3.02 2.38
CA TYR A 312 9.00 -2.89 1.36
C TYR A 312 9.59 -2.45 0.01
N TYR A 313 10.57 -1.55 0.04
CA TYR A 313 11.26 -1.10 -1.18
C TYR A 313 11.84 -2.27 -1.96
N LYS A 314 12.65 -3.11 -1.30
CA LYS A 314 13.29 -4.25 -1.93
C LYS A 314 12.30 -5.34 -2.36
N ALA A 315 11.25 -5.58 -1.56
CA ALA A 315 10.22 -6.55 -1.92
C ALA A 315 9.49 -6.14 -3.19
N PHE A 316 9.07 -4.88 -3.26
CA PHE A 316 8.42 -4.34 -4.45
C PHE A 316 9.33 -4.42 -5.67
N THR A 317 10.59 -3.96 -5.57
CA THR A 317 11.51 -4.00 -6.72
C THR A 317 11.84 -5.42 -7.16
N THR A 318 11.88 -6.39 -6.23
CA THR A 318 12.07 -7.80 -6.56
C THR A 318 10.92 -8.34 -7.42
N ILE A 319 9.68 -7.97 -7.10
CA ILE A 319 8.51 -8.33 -7.90
C ILE A 319 8.56 -7.60 -9.25
N LEU A 320 8.84 -6.30 -9.24
CA LEU A 320 8.89 -5.47 -10.45
C LEU A 320 9.92 -6.00 -11.47
N GLU A 321 11.14 -6.29 -11.04
CA GLU A 321 12.22 -6.78 -11.90
C GLU A 321 11.93 -8.19 -12.48
N LYS A 322 11.07 -8.95 -11.81
CA LYS A 322 10.69 -10.32 -12.18
C LYS A 322 9.19 -10.44 -12.47
N HIS A 323 8.54 -9.36 -12.89
CA HIS A 323 7.08 -9.26 -12.90
C HIS A 323 6.41 -10.40 -13.69
N THR A 324 7.04 -10.86 -14.77
CA THR A 324 6.54 -11.99 -15.58
C THR A 324 6.54 -13.31 -14.83
N GLN A 325 7.51 -13.54 -13.94
CA GLN A 325 7.56 -14.73 -13.08
C GLN A 325 6.46 -14.71 -12.02
N TYR A 326 6.05 -13.52 -11.60
CA TYR A 326 4.90 -13.27 -10.73
C TYR A 326 3.58 -13.13 -11.50
N GLN A 327 3.56 -13.44 -12.80
CA GLN A 327 2.36 -13.41 -13.65
C GLN A 327 1.75 -12.01 -13.83
N PHE A 328 2.53 -10.95 -13.61
CA PHE A 328 2.16 -9.59 -13.95
C PHE A 328 2.54 -9.30 -15.41
N GLU A 329 1.56 -8.85 -16.18
CA GLU A 329 1.71 -8.37 -17.56
C GLU A 329 1.96 -6.85 -17.58
N GLU A 330 1.36 -6.13 -16.63
CA GLU A 330 1.30 -4.68 -16.60
C GLU A 330 1.99 -4.14 -15.32
N PRO A 331 3.31 -3.88 -15.37
CA PRO A 331 4.08 -3.49 -14.19
C PRO A 331 3.84 -2.03 -13.75
N PHE A 332 3.50 -1.15 -14.70
CA PHE A 332 3.36 0.31 -14.46
C PHE A 332 1.98 0.88 -14.76
N LYS A 333 1.15 0.14 -15.50
CA LYS A 333 -0.17 0.61 -15.88
C LYS A 333 -1.16 0.33 -14.75
N ALA A 334 -2.01 1.32 -14.42
CA ALA A 334 -3.08 1.13 -13.46
C ALA A 334 -4.22 0.31 -14.06
N CYS A 335 -4.76 -0.65 -13.30
CA CYS A 335 -5.96 -1.38 -13.71
C CYS A 335 -7.18 -0.45 -13.79
N CYS A 336 -7.33 0.47 -12.84
CA CYS A 336 -8.44 1.40 -12.75
C CYS A 336 -7.94 2.84 -12.89
N GLY A 337 -8.42 3.54 -13.90
CA GLY A 337 -7.99 4.91 -14.17
C GLY A 337 -8.48 5.47 -15.50
N ALA A 338 -7.79 6.48 -16.02
CA ALA A 338 -8.19 7.24 -17.19
C ALA A 338 -6.99 7.72 -18.02
N GLY A 339 -7.29 8.30 -19.18
CA GLY A 339 -6.30 8.97 -20.04
C GLY A 339 -5.73 8.11 -21.17
N ALA A 340 -6.00 6.80 -21.20
CA ALA A 340 -5.55 5.85 -22.24
C ALA A 340 -4.04 5.84 -22.54
N GLY A 341 -3.24 6.53 -21.74
CA GLY A 341 -1.78 6.59 -21.85
C GLY A 341 -1.08 5.36 -21.25
N PRO A 342 0.26 5.33 -21.29
CA PRO A 342 1.05 4.17 -20.86
C PRO A 342 0.83 3.78 -19.39
N PHE A 343 0.35 4.71 -18.56
CA PHE A 343 0.12 4.49 -17.13
C PHE A 343 -1.36 4.33 -16.75
N ASN A 344 -2.28 4.52 -17.71
CA ASN A 344 -3.74 4.60 -17.46
C ASN A 344 -4.09 5.51 -16.27
N TYR A 345 -3.39 6.63 -16.17
CA TYR A 345 -3.52 7.57 -15.08
C TYR A 345 -3.59 8.99 -15.61
N GLN A 346 -4.53 9.78 -15.08
CA GLN A 346 -4.69 11.19 -15.39
C GLN A 346 -4.87 11.99 -14.09
N PRO A 347 -4.13 13.09 -13.90
CA PRO A 347 -4.32 13.95 -12.73
C PRO A 347 -5.79 14.37 -12.60
N ASN A 348 -6.34 14.30 -11.38
CA ASN A 348 -7.71 14.69 -11.01
C ASN A 348 -8.84 13.76 -11.50
N LEU A 349 -8.52 12.62 -12.14
CA LEU A 349 -9.51 11.57 -12.47
C LEU A 349 -9.16 10.28 -11.73
N LEU A 350 -9.61 10.20 -10.48
CA LEU A 350 -9.36 9.05 -9.63
C LEU A 350 -10.22 7.85 -10.01
N CYS A 351 -9.72 6.65 -9.75
CA CYS A 351 -10.43 5.40 -10.00
C CYS A 351 -11.85 5.44 -9.42
N GLY A 352 -12.83 5.11 -10.28
CA GLY A 352 -14.26 5.12 -10.00
C GLY A 352 -14.96 6.46 -10.25
N ALA A 353 -14.22 7.53 -10.55
CA ALA A 353 -14.79 8.77 -11.05
C ALA A 353 -15.40 8.59 -12.45
N PHE A 354 -16.37 9.45 -12.81
CA PHE A 354 -16.92 9.46 -14.18
C PHE A 354 -15.80 9.65 -15.22
N GLY A 355 -15.78 8.80 -16.25
CA GLY A 355 -14.73 8.80 -17.27
C GLY A 355 -13.53 7.92 -16.97
N THR A 356 -13.52 7.20 -15.83
CA THR A 356 -12.55 6.13 -15.57
C THR A 356 -13.05 4.77 -16.06
N SER A 357 -12.12 3.84 -16.24
CA SER A 357 -12.40 2.44 -16.58
C SER A 357 -11.56 1.52 -15.72
N THR A 358 -12.08 0.31 -15.47
CA THR A 358 -11.37 -0.76 -14.77
C THR A 358 -11.02 -1.88 -15.75
N CYS A 359 -9.80 -2.41 -15.64
CA CYS A 359 -9.32 -3.51 -16.45
C CYS A 359 -10.13 -4.79 -16.21
N LYS A 360 -10.12 -5.72 -17.18
CA LYS A 360 -10.87 -6.98 -17.08
C LYS A 360 -10.28 -7.96 -16.06
N ASN A 361 -8.96 -7.93 -15.90
CA ASN A 361 -8.25 -8.82 -14.99
C ASN A 361 -7.22 -8.03 -14.17
N SER A 362 -7.56 -7.73 -12.92
CA SER A 362 -6.66 -7.01 -12.01
C SER A 362 -5.47 -7.86 -11.55
N SER A 363 -5.53 -9.20 -11.64
CA SER A 363 -4.44 -10.06 -11.18
C SER A 363 -3.16 -9.90 -12.01
N THR A 364 -3.27 -9.42 -13.26
CA THR A 364 -2.12 -9.20 -14.15
C THR A 364 -1.49 -7.83 -14.00
N HIS A 365 -2.01 -6.97 -13.10
CA HIS A 365 -1.52 -5.63 -12.85
C HIS A 365 -0.89 -5.53 -11.46
N ILE A 366 0.23 -4.81 -11.34
CA ILE A 366 0.80 -4.46 -10.03
C ILE A 366 -0.06 -3.38 -9.34
N ASN A 367 -0.48 -2.37 -10.10
CA ASN A 367 -1.17 -1.20 -9.58
C ASN A 367 -2.67 -1.30 -9.83
N PHE A 368 -3.48 -1.19 -8.76
CA PHE A 368 -4.92 -1.15 -8.90
C PHE A 368 -5.37 0.20 -9.44
N ASP A 369 -4.88 1.30 -8.88
CA ASP A 369 -5.09 2.65 -9.38
C ASP A 369 -3.76 3.39 -9.55
N GLY A 370 -3.77 4.72 -9.57
CA GLY A 370 -2.55 5.53 -9.72
C GLY A 370 -1.56 5.42 -8.55
N VAL A 371 -2.01 4.97 -7.38
CA VAL A 371 -1.29 5.01 -6.11
C VAL A 371 -1.28 3.65 -5.43
N HIS A 372 -2.41 2.94 -5.44
CA HIS A 372 -2.60 1.73 -4.65
C HIS A 372 -2.38 0.45 -5.46
N LEU A 373 -2.04 -0.62 -4.76
CA LEU A 373 -1.69 -1.91 -5.35
C LEU A 373 -2.89 -2.84 -5.50
N THR A 374 -2.76 -3.81 -6.39
CA THR A 374 -3.77 -4.87 -6.51
C THR A 374 -3.67 -5.86 -5.35
N GLU A 375 -4.76 -6.58 -5.07
CA GLU A 375 -4.75 -7.69 -4.11
C GLU A 375 -3.67 -8.73 -4.46
N ASN A 376 -3.45 -8.99 -5.76
CA ASN A 376 -2.43 -9.95 -6.19
C ASN A 376 -1.01 -9.47 -5.85
N MET A 377 -0.76 -8.16 -5.96
CA MET A 377 0.49 -7.56 -5.51
C MET A 377 0.62 -7.63 -3.98
N HIS A 378 -0.44 -7.32 -3.21
CA HIS A 378 -0.42 -7.49 -1.76
C HIS A 378 -0.18 -8.95 -1.32
N LEU A 379 -0.72 -9.92 -2.05
CA LEU A 379 -0.48 -11.34 -1.81
C LEU A 379 1.01 -11.67 -1.94
N HIS A 380 1.65 -11.29 -3.04
CA HIS A 380 3.08 -11.54 -3.24
C HIS A 380 3.97 -10.79 -2.24
N LEU A 381 3.63 -9.54 -1.91
CA LEU A 381 4.32 -8.79 -0.86
C LEU A 381 4.22 -9.49 0.49
N SER A 382 3.03 -9.97 0.86
CA SER A 382 2.81 -10.68 2.13
C SER A 382 3.68 -11.94 2.23
N ASP A 383 3.82 -12.69 1.14
CA ASP A 383 4.68 -13.87 1.11
C ASP A 383 6.17 -13.50 1.25
N LEU A 384 6.62 -12.45 0.56
CA LEU A 384 8.00 -11.96 0.69
C LEU A 384 8.30 -11.52 2.13
N PHE A 385 7.38 -10.78 2.76
CA PHE A 385 7.51 -10.29 4.13
C PHE A 385 7.54 -11.44 5.14
N PHE A 386 6.57 -12.34 5.07
CA PHE A 386 6.38 -13.35 6.12
C PHE A 386 7.28 -14.58 5.94
N ASN A 387 7.67 -14.92 4.70
CA ASN A 387 8.32 -16.21 4.40
C ASN A 387 9.69 -16.10 3.73
N GLN A 388 10.03 -14.99 3.06
CA GLN A 388 11.22 -14.92 2.21
C GLN A 388 12.31 -13.95 2.70
N GLY A 389 12.26 -13.53 3.97
CA GLY A 389 13.36 -12.79 4.60
C GLY A 389 13.44 -11.32 4.19
N PHE A 390 12.31 -10.71 3.81
CA PHE A 390 12.21 -9.27 3.59
C PHE A 390 11.88 -8.49 4.87
N CYS A 391 12.01 -9.14 6.03
CA CYS A 391 11.95 -8.52 7.34
C CYS A 391 13.26 -8.74 8.09
N THR A 392 13.72 -7.71 8.81
CA THR A 392 14.88 -7.79 9.71
C THR A 392 14.51 -7.29 11.12
N PRO A 393 14.57 -8.14 12.17
CA PRO A 393 14.69 -9.61 12.11
C PRO A 393 13.57 -10.29 11.32
N SER A 394 13.69 -11.59 11.04
CA SER A 394 12.68 -12.27 10.22
C SER A 394 11.35 -12.44 10.95
N PHE A 395 10.25 -12.58 10.21
CA PHE A 395 8.94 -12.87 10.80
C PHE A 395 8.93 -14.22 11.53
N ALA A 396 9.73 -15.19 11.09
CA ALA A 396 9.93 -16.45 11.81
C ALA A 396 10.58 -16.23 13.19
N ASP A 397 11.53 -15.30 13.30
CA ASP A 397 12.19 -14.97 14.56
C ASP A 397 11.25 -14.28 15.55
N LEU A 398 10.36 -13.42 15.04
CA LEU A 398 9.26 -12.84 15.82
C LEU A 398 8.42 -13.93 16.50
N ILE A 399 8.05 -14.96 15.73
CA ILE A 399 7.19 -16.04 16.18
C ILE A 399 7.92 -16.94 17.19
N LYS A 400 9.20 -17.25 16.96
CA LYS A 400 10.03 -17.96 17.95
C LYS A 400 10.11 -17.18 19.27
N LYS A 401 10.37 -15.87 19.22
CA LYS A 401 10.40 -15.03 20.43
C LYS A 401 9.06 -15.01 21.14
N LYS A 402 7.94 -14.91 20.41
CA LYS A 402 6.59 -14.95 21.00
C LYS A 402 6.27 -16.28 21.69
N LYS A 403 6.79 -17.40 21.14
CA LYS A 403 6.64 -18.76 21.70
C LYS A 403 7.64 -19.06 22.83
N GLY A 404 8.55 -18.15 23.17
CA GLY A 404 9.60 -18.38 24.18
C GLY A 404 10.72 -19.33 23.72
N GLN A 405 10.97 -19.38 22.41
CA GLN A 405 11.92 -20.30 21.75
C GLN A 405 13.18 -19.58 21.24
N TYR A 406 13.54 -18.43 21.84
CA TYR A 406 14.56 -17.52 21.33
C TYR A 406 15.76 -17.42 22.26
#